data_AF-A0A5C6V1G9-F1
#
_entry.id   AF-A0A5C6V1G9-F1
#
_cell.length_a   1.000
_cell.length_b   1.000
_cell.length_c   1.000
_cell.angle_alpha   90.00
_cell.angle_beta   90.00
_cell.angle_gamma   90.00
#
_symmetry.space_group_name_H-M   'P 1'
#
loop_
_entity.id
_entity.type
_entity.pdbx_description
1 polymer ?
#
loop_
_entity_poly.entity_id
_entity_poly.type
_entity_poly.pdbx_seq_one_letter_code
_entity_poly.pdbx_strand_id
1 'polypeptide(L)'
;MMVTMAFPARWTLCALLSTTALLLSACEREPTPDDEATSEVQAEVPEDETITEKDDPVELIEPSDLGPKAPAIYFTTGLKGYTEPCGCTADVLLGGIDRITAFVSDSRALHPEALMIDGGDWLLEYDTIEPHMEPQERAKADVLAAAHKSMGTLFSVPGSRDLALGVDFYLEKMNQAGMMPLSANLQLHETTPKATHIAELGAWKVGFIGLTQPALVETIEQVEARDEEVALREALGQLPDVDATVLVYQGSPDRAEELAALAGIDFVIQGHDPEKRVDAVALDGDTFLLEAYDQGRYVGRLKLYGLEAEGAFEDARSVSAEEREALRTQIEHVEGNISLLDVRTGGEETPLRKRLQERVDGLKEELARLERQGFEIPEQGRAFLFELVDMEPGYRLDDAIEKAREDYNADLARLNADVEREVVPVEEGQPFYIGTAQCATCHVQAHEFWKGTDHAAAVATLEERNKAFDQSCIGCHVVGWEEPGGSVLGKITYEAELGGTTFTKDLNNVGCESCHGPGSQHRLQPLDASGTPQHILRKPTEEACASCHVEEHSPGFDFGVYVRQITGEGHSYSGAP
;
A
#
# COMPACT_ATOMS: atom_id res chain seq x y z
N MET A 1 13.98 -55.09 54.04
CA MET A 1 12.84 -55.43 54.93
C MET A 1 11.78 -56.08 54.06
N MET A 2 11.48 -57.36 54.27
CA MET A 2 10.30 -58.01 53.66
C MET A 2 9.05 -57.64 54.47
N VAL A 3 7.87 -57.61 53.82
CA VAL A 3 6.72 -58.50 54.12
C VAL A 3 5.69 -58.37 52.99
N THR A 4 4.99 -59.48 52.71
CA THR A 4 4.12 -59.74 51.56
C THR A 4 2.70 -60.14 51.97
N MET A 5 1.71 -59.90 51.09
CA MET A 5 0.39 -60.60 51.00
C MET A 5 -0.61 -60.34 52.18
N ALA A 6 -1.93 -60.60 52.09
CA ALA A 6 -2.74 -61.34 51.10
C ALA A 6 -4.21 -60.83 50.97
N PHE A 7 -4.85 -61.18 49.85
CA PHE A 7 -6.33 -61.31 49.66
C PHE A 7 -6.87 -62.59 50.37
N PRO A 8 -8.20 -62.86 50.56
CA PRO A 8 -9.23 -62.91 49.50
C PRO A 8 -10.70 -62.58 49.90
N ALA A 9 -11.64 -62.88 48.99
CA ALA A 9 -13.03 -62.42 48.97
C ALA A 9 -14.10 -63.53 49.17
N ARG A 10 -15.38 -63.13 49.36
CA ARG A 10 -16.65 -63.67 48.78
C ARG A 10 -17.87 -63.64 49.74
N TRP A 11 -19.06 -63.72 49.10
CA TRP A 11 -20.39 -64.19 49.55
C TRP A 11 -21.51 -63.12 49.64
N THR A 12 -22.32 -62.85 48.61
CA THR A 12 -23.55 -63.49 48.02
C THR A 12 -24.89 -63.30 48.77
N LEU A 13 -25.98 -63.12 47.99
CA LEU A 13 -27.44 -63.12 48.31
C LEU A 13 -27.98 -61.89 49.09
N CYS A 14 -29.13 -61.28 48.76
CA CYS A 14 -30.42 -61.85 48.33
C CYS A 14 -31.26 -60.91 47.43
N ALA A 15 -32.22 -61.47 46.70
CA ALA A 15 -33.23 -60.76 45.91
C ALA A 15 -34.60 -60.74 46.61
N LEU A 16 -35.55 -59.91 46.15
CA LEU A 16 -37.00 -60.18 46.28
C LEU A 16 -37.85 -59.42 45.23
N LEU A 17 -38.87 -60.11 44.71
CA LEU A 17 -39.82 -59.65 43.68
C LEU A 17 -41.09 -59.04 44.27
N SER A 18 -41.84 -58.26 43.47
CA SER A 18 -43.33 -58.20 43.42
C SER A 18 -43.77 -57.24 42.28
N THR A 19 -44.17 -57.70 41.08
CA THR A 19 -45.51 -58.19 40.63
C THR A 19 -46.49 -57.11 40.10
N THR A 20 -46.68 -57.09 38.77
CA THR A 20 -47.96 -56.96 38.00
C THR A 20 -48.97 -55.85 38.40
N ALA A 21 -49.29 -54.82 37.60
CA ALA A 21 -50.00 -54.78 36.27
C ALA A 21 -51.31 -53.92 36.44
N LEU A 22 -52.15 -53.50 35.47
CA LEU A 22 -52.29 -53.60 33.98
C LEU A 22 -53.38 -52.54 33.56
N LEU A 23 -53.27 -51.71 32.50
CA LEU A 23 -54.04 -51.82 31.21
C LEU A 23 -54.00 -50.51 30.37
N LEU A 24 -53.82 -50.66 29.04
CA LEU A 24 -54.36 -49.87 27.88
C LEU A 24 -53.99 -48.37 27.74
N SER A 25 -53.78 -47.79 26.54
CA SER A 25 -54.21 -48.21 25.18
C SER A 25 -53.15 -48.03 24.07
N ALA A 26 -53.17 -49.00 23.15
CA ALA A 26 -53.12 -48.90 21.68
C ALA A 26 -51.94 -48.24 20.95
N CYS A 27 -51.22 -49.07 20.18
CA CYS A 27 -50.32 -48.68 19.09
C CYS A 27 -50.99 -48.97 17.73
N GLU A 28 -50.83 -48.07 16.76
CA GLU A 28 -50.91 -48.36 15.32
C GLU A 28 -50.27 -47.17 14.58
N ARG A 29 -49.11 -47.37 13.95
CA ARG A 29 -48.44 -46.34 13.12
C ARG A 29 -47.47 -46.94 12.09
N GLU A 30 -47.90 -46.92 10.85
CA GLU A 30 -47.11 -47.04 9.60
C GLU A 30 -47.87 -46.21 8.53
N PRO A 31 -47.30 -45.93 7.35
CA PRO A 31 -45.98 -45.34 7.11
C PRO A 31 -46.12 -44.01 6.33
N THR A 32 -45.05 -43.23 6.19
CA THR A 32 -45.01 -42.03 5.33
C THR A 32 -44.01 -42.20 4.17
N PRO A 33 -44.38 -41.89 2.92
CA PRO A 33 -43.50 -41.98 1.75
C PRO A 33 -42.65 -40.70 1.55
N ASP A 34 -41.66 -40.81 0.68
CA ASP A 34 -40.65 -39.80 0.35
C ASP A 34 -41.12 -38.68 -0.61
N ASP A 35 -40.25 -37.66 -0.71
CA ASP A 35 -40.06 -36.68 -1.80
C ASP A 35 -41.23 -35.77 -2.24
N GLU A 36 -41.17 -34.50 -1.81
CA GLU A 36 -41.00 -33.36 -2.72
C GLU A 36 -40.61 -32.05 -1.97
N ALA A 37 -39.68 -31.29 -2.56
CA ALA A 37 -39.35 -29.88 -2.27
C ALA A 37 -39.00 -29.44 -0.82
N THR A 38 -37.69 -29.38 -0.52
CA THR A 38 -37.15 -28.42 0.47
C THR A 38 -36.67 -27.16 -0.25
N SER A 39 -37.48 -26.09 -0.20
CA SER A 39 -37.02 -24.74 -0.51
C SER A 39 -36.15 -24.21 0.63
N GLU A 40 -35.13 -23.44 0.25
CA GLU A 40 -34.54 -22.30 0.97
C GLU A 40 -34.91 -22.15 2.46
N VAL A 41 -33.94 -22.43 3.33
CA VAL A 41 -33.73 -21.65 4.55
C VAL A 41 -32.28 -21.22 4.53
N GLN A 42 -32.01 -20.08 3.88
CA GLN A 42 -30.80 -19.32 4.15
C GLN A 42 -30.83 -18.96 5.64
N ALA A 43 -29.77 -19.31 6.37
CA ALA A 43 -29.59 -18.77 7.70
C ALA A 43 -29.21 -17.30 7.55
N GLU A 44 -30.05 -16.39 8.02
CA GLU A 44 -29.73 -14.97 8.10
C GLU A 44 -28.45 -14.82 8.96
N VAL A 45 -27.38 -14.35 8.33
CA VAL A 45 -26.14 -13.96 9.01
C VAL A 45 -26.46 -12.74 9.89
N PRO A 46 -25.95 -12.63 11.12
CA PRO A 46 -26.14 -11.43 11.91
C PRO A 46 -25.50 -10.22 11.22
N GLU A 47 -26.32 -9.26 10.78
CA GLU A 47 -25.85 -7.95 10.31
C GLU A 47 -25.43 -7.06 11.50
N ASP A 48 -24.28 -7.36 12.12
CA ASP A 48 -23.45 -6.36 12.80
C ASP A 48 -22.04 -6.93 13.03
N GLU A 49 -21.03 -6.06 12.95
CA GLU A 49 -19.58 -6.34 13.16
C GLU A 49 -18.84 -7.12 12.06
N THR A 50 -19.21 -6.94 10.79
CA THR A 50 -18.16 -6.83 9.73
C THR A 50 -17.51 -5.46 9.83
N ILE A 51 -16.19 -5.36 9.65
CA ILE A 51 -15.48 -4.08 9.38
C ILE A 51 -15.69 -3.69 7.92
N THR A 52 -16.96 -3.67 7.51
CA THR A 52 -17.40 -2.71 6.51
C THR A 52 -17.58 -1.42 7.28
N GLU A 53 -16.72 -0.43 7.05
CA GLU A 53 -17.14 0.94 7.28
C GLU A 53 -18.44 1.11 6.49
N LYS A 54 -19.58 1.23 7.20
CA LYS A 54 -20.77 1.77 6.58
C LYS A 54 -20.36 3.17 6.18
N ASP A 55 -20.39 3.47 4.89
CA ASP A 55 -20.09 4.79 4.34
C ASP A 55 -21.04 5.83 4.97
N ASP A 56 -20.68 6.33 6.16
CA ASP A 56 -21.14 7.62 6.62
C ASP A 56 -20.72 8.60 5.51
N PRO A 57 -21.66 9.36 4.94
CA PRO A 57 -21.40 10.11 3.72
C PRO A 57 -20.29 11.11 3.97
N VAL A 58 -19.09 10.81 3.46
CA VAL A 58 -17.88 11.58 3.71
C VAL A 58 -18.15 13.01 3.29
N GLU A 59 -18.07 13.94 4.25
CA GLU A 59 -18.38 15.34 4.01
C GLU A 59 -17.40 15.88 2.96
N LEU A 60 -17.92 16.38 1.83
CA LEU A 60 -17.08 16.77 0.70
C LEU A 60 -16.12 17.88 1.12
N ILE A 61 -14.82 17.57 1.05
CA ILE A 61 -13.73 18.47 1.39
C ILE A 61 -13.46 19.37 0.18
N GLU A 62 -13.65 20.68 0.33
CA GLU A 62 -13.18 21.65 -0.66
C GLU A 62 -11.66 21.87 -0.50
N PRO A 63 -10.88 21.92 -1.59
CA PRO A 63 -9.49 22.32 -1.54
C PRO A 63 -9.31 23.65 -0.80
N SER A 64 -8.36 23.69 0.13
CA SER A 64 -8.02 24.91 0.88
C SER A 64 -6.70 25.51 0.40
N ASP A 65 -6.52 26.82 0.57
CA ASP A 65 -5.27 27.53 0.27
C ASP A 65 -4.62 28.00 1.56
N LEU A 66 -3.35 27.63 1.77
CA LEU A 66 -2.56 28.06 2.92
C LEU A 66 -1.75 29.32 2.61
N GLY A 67 -1.69 30.23 3.57
CA GLY A 67 -0.99 31.51 3.45
C GLY A 67 -1.62 32.49 2.44
N PRO A 68 -0.95 33.63 2.18
CA PRO A 68 -1.42 34.62 1.22
C PRO A 68 -1.53 34.08 -0.22
N LYS A 69 -2.44 34.65 -1.02
CA LYS A 69 -2.65 34.23 -2.41
C LYS A 69 -1.41 34.49 -3.28
N ALA A 70 -1.01 33.47 -4.02
CA ALA A 70 0.07 33.47 -5.01
C ALA A 70 -0.23 32.41 -6.09
N PRO A 71 0.40 32.48 -7.28
CA PRO A 71 0.35 31.38 -8.23
C PRO A 71 1.12 30.17 -7.67
N ALA A 72 0.74 28.96 -8.11
CA ALA A 72 1.24 27.70 -7.53
C ALA A 72 1.71 26.72 -8.61
N ILE A 73 2.81 26.01 -8.34
CA ILE A 73 3.23 24.82 -9.06
C ILE A 73 2.74 23.62 -8.26
N TYR A 74 1.88 22.81 -8.87
CA TYR A 74 1.48 21.50 -8.36
C TYR A 74 2.37 20.42 -8.96
N PHE A 75 2.75 19.42 -8.17
CA PHE A 75 3.53 18.29 -8.65
C PHE A 75 3.22 16.98 -7.93
N THR A 76 3.32 15.89 -8.70
CA THR A 76 3.41 14.51 -8.22
C THR A 76 4.83 13.99 -8.42
N THR A 77 5.26 13.04 -7.59
CA THR A 77 6.50 12.28 -7.74
C THR A 77 6.18 10.81 -7.47
N GLY A 78 6.83 9.88 -8.17
CA GLY A 78 6.78 8.46 -7.81
C GLY A 78 5.37 7.88 -7.69
N LEU A 79 4.47 8.12 -8.66
CA LEU A 79 3.14 7.47 -8.64
C LEU A 79 3.24 5.95 -8.72
N LYS A 80 4.36 5.37 -9.19
CA LYS A 80 4.65 3.93 -9.19
C LYS A 80 3.55 3.07 -9.84
N GLY A 81 2.84 3.62 -10.82
CA GLY A 81 1.71 2.95 -11.46
C GLY A 81 0.39 2.93 -10.65
N TYR A 82 0.34 3.52 -9.45
CA TYR A 82 -0.86 3.48 -8.59
C TYR A 82 -2.00 4.34 -9.15
N THR A 83 -3.15 3.72 -9.38
CA THR A 83 -4.40 4.39 -9.81
C THR A 83 -5.36 4.63 -8.65
N GLU A 84 -5.27 3.83 -7.59
CA GLU A 84 -6.06 3.92 -6.36
C GLU A 84 -5.22 3.53 -5.14
N PRO A 85 -5.61 3.98 -3.93
CA PRO A 85 -5.02 3.45 -2.71
C PRO A 85 -5.33 1.95 -2.61
N CYS A 86 -4.40 1.14 -2.08
CA CYS A 86 -4.67 -0.29 -1.85
C CYS A 86 -5.84 -0.48 -0.87
N GLY A 87 -6.02 0.45 0.08
CA GLY A 87 -7.14 0.47 1.02
C GLY A 87 -7.19 -0.76 1.92
N CYS A 88 -6.02 -1.33 2.25
CA CYS A 88 -5.85 -2.48 3.15
C CYS A 88 -5.97 -2.08 4.63
N THR A 89 -5.62 -0.84 4.97
CA THR A 89 -5.84 -0.21 6.27
C THR A 89 -6.35 1.23 6.08
N ALA A 90 -6.88 1.85 7.13
CA ALA A 90 -7.32 3.25 7.07
C ALA A 90 -6.17 4.23 6.71
N ASP A 91 -4.95 3.94 7.19
CA ASP A 91 -3.76 4.75 6.96
C ASP A 91 -3.27 4.72 5.49
N VAL A 92 -3.74 3.74 4.70
CA VAL A 92 -3.45 3.58 3.26
C VAL A 92 -4.67 3.87 2.37
N LEU A 93 -5.57 4.75 2.83
CA LEU A 93 -6.67 5.32 2.03
C LEU A 93 -6.31 6.62 1.29
N LEU A 94 -5.10 7.16 1.53
CA LEU A 94 -4.59 8.34 0.82
C LEU A 94 -4.28 8.03 -0.64
N GLY A 95 -4.51 9.01 -1.54
CA GLY A 95 -4.18 8.93 -2.95
C GLY A 95 -5.39 8.76 -3.87
N GLY A 96 -5.23 8.01 -4.95
CA GLY A 96 -6.23 7.87 -6.01
C GLY A 96 -6.07 8.91 -7.12
N ILE A 97 -5.83 8.44 -8.35
CA ILE A 97 -5.51 9.32 -9.47
C ILE A 97 -6.74 10.12 -9.96
N ASP A 98 -7.94 9.58 -9.74
CA ASP A 98 -9.23 10.26 -9.92
C ASP A 98 -9.40 11.40 -8.91
N ARG A 99 -9.05 11.17 -7.64
CA ARG A 99 -9.03 12.17 -6.56
C ARG A 99 -8.02 13.28 -6.84
N ILE A 100 -6.77 12.94 -7.18
CA ILE A 100 -5.72 13.90 -7.55
C ILE A 100 -6.18 14.75 -8.75
N THR A 101 -6.77 14.12 -9.77
CA THR A 101 -7.27 14.84 -10.97
C THR A 101 -8.32 15.88 -10.62
N ALA A 102 -9.31 15.51 -9.81
CA ALA A 102 -10.34 16.43 -9.33
C ALA A 102 -9.77 17.52 -8.41
N PHE A 103 -8.88 17.17 -7.48
CA PHE A 103 -8.20 18.13 -6.60
C PHE A 103 -7.42 19.19 -7.38
N VAL A 104 -6.63 18.79 -8.39
CA VAL A 104 -5.87 19.71 -9.25
C VAL A 104 -6.83 20.57 -10.08
N SER A 105 -7.91 20.00 -10.61
CA SER A 105 -8.93 20.74 -11.35
C SER A 105 -9.62 21.81 -10.49
N ASP A 106 -10.07 21.44 -9.29
CA ASP A 106 -10.81 22.32 -8.38
C ASP A 106 -9.87 23.38 -7.77
N SER A 107 -8.61 23.02 -7.51
CA SER A 107 -7.55 23.94 -7.09
C SER A 107 -7.26 25.08 -8.07
N ARG A 108 -7.58 24.93 -9.37
CA ARG A 108 -7.51 26.05 -10.34
C ARG A 108 -8.46 27.19 -10.01
N ALA A 109 -9.51 26.97 -9.21
CA ALA A 109 -10.36 28.06 -8.72
C ALA A 109 -9.65 28.91 -7.64
N LEU A 110 -8.74 28.31 -6.87
CA LEU A 110 -7.89 28.99 -5.89
C LEU A 110 -6.71 29.69 -6.56
N HIS A 111 -6.07 28.98 -7.51
CA HIS A 111 -4.87 29.40 -8.25
C HIS A 111 -5.12 29.32 -9.78
N PRO A 112 -5.75 30.33 -10.40
CA PRO A 112 -6.08 30.29 -11.84
C PRO A 112 -4.89 30.22 -12.80
N GLU A 113 -3.70 30.56 -12.31
CA GLU A 113 -2.43 30.57 -13.04
C GLU A 113 -1.53 29.39 -12.64
N ALA A 114 -2.11 28.32 -12.08
CA ALA A 114 -1.37 27.16 -11.62
C ALA A 114 -0.76 26.31 -12.75
N LEU A 115 0.42 25.76 -12.48
CA LEU A 115 1.07 24.76 -13.32
C LEU A 115 0.93 23.38 -12.68
N MET A 116 0.92 22.33 -13.51
CA MET A 116 1.03 20.94 -13.06
C MET A 116 2.22 20.29 -13.76
N ILE A 117 3.11 19.68 -12.99
CA ILE A 117 4.27 18.92 -13.49
C ILE A 117 4.31 17.55 -12.81
N ASP A 118 5.11 16.64 -13.33
CA ASP A 118 5.38 15.35 -12.69
C ASP A 118 6.90 15.13 -12.57
N GLY A 119 7.31 14.51 -11.47
CA GLY A 119 8.71 14.28 -11.14
C GLY A 119 9.33 13.02 -11.77
N GLY A 120 8.52 12.12 -12.33
CA GLY A 120 8.93 10.80 -12.84
C GLY A 120 8.62 9.64 -11.91
N ASP A 121 8.90 8.43 -12.41
CA ASP A 121 8.46 7.14 -11.86
C ASP A 121 6.94 7.09 -11.66
N TRP A 122 6.21 7.50 -12.71
CA TRP A 122 4.75 7.59 -12.68
C TRP A 122 4.06 6.36 -13.28
N LEU A 123 4.66 5.70 -14.27
CA LEU A 123 3.98 4.65 -15.07
C LEU A 123 3.87 3.28 -14.41
N LEU A 124 4.94 2.80 -13.77
CA LEU A 124 5.10 1.38 -13.40
C LEU A 124 5.64 1.24 -11.97
N GLU A 125 5.34 0.11 -11.34
CA GLU A 125 5.65 -0.16 -9.94
C GLU A 125 7.10 -0.62 -9.74
N TYR A 126 7.65 -1.38 -10.70
CA TYR A 126 8.95 -2.04 -10.61
C TYR A 126 9.86 -1.73 -11.81
N ASP A 127 11.18 -1.73 -11.59
CA ASP A 127 12.19 -1.54 -12.65
C ASP A 127 12.28 -2.71 -13.65
N THR A 128 11.56 -3.80 -13.41
CA THR A 128 11.47 -4.96 -14.30
C THR A 128 10.07 -5.52 -14.23
N ILE A 129 9.37 -5.55 -15.36
CA ILE A 129 8.02 -6.10 -15.48
C ILE A 129 8.11 -7.49 -16.11
N GLU A 130 7.54 -8.49 -15.46
CA GLU A 130 7.49 -9.82 -16.04
C GLU A 130 6.51 -9.87 -17.23
N PRO A 131 6.76 -10.71 -18.27
CA PRO A 131 5.88 -10.82 -19.45
C PRO A 131 4.43 -11.17 -19.11
N HIS A 132 4.22 -11.77 -17.93
CA HIS A 132 2.92 -12.19 -17.44
C HIS A 132 2.13 -11.04 -16.76
N MET A 133 2.82 -9.97 -16.33
CA MET A 133 2.23 -8.75 -15.76
C MET A 133 1.96 -7.68 -16.83
N GLU A 134 2.70 -7.70 -17.93
CA GLU A 134 2.67 -6.69 -19.00
C GLU A 134 1.25 -6.30 -19.48
N PRO A 135 0.26 -7.21 -19.67
CA PRO A 135 -1.09 -6.82 -20.08
C PRO A 135 -1.83 -5.95 -19.06
N GLN A 136 -1.65 -6.23 -17.77
CA GLN A 136 -2.21 -5.44 -16.67
C GLN A 136 -1.53 -4.07 -16.62
N GLU A 137 -0.19 -4.04 -16.59
CA GLU A 137 0.59 -2.82 -16.45
C GLU A 137 0.36 -1.83 -17.61
N ARG A 138 0.24 -2.32 -18.85
CA ARG A 138 -0.11 -1.48 -20.01
C ARG A 138 -1.49 -0.83 -19.88
N ALA A 139 -2.49 -1.56 -19.38
CA ALA A 139 -3.84 -1.04 -19.17
C ALA A 139 -3.91 -0.06 -17.99
N LYS A 140 -3.15 -0.33 -16.91
CA LYS A 140 -2.97 0.58 -15.76
C LYS A 140 -2.38 1.92 -16.22
N ALA A 141 -1.34 1.88 -17.05
CA ALA A 141 -0.72 3.07 -17.65
C ALA A 141 -1.67 3.88 -18.57
N ASP A 142 -2.67 3.26 -19.21
CA ASP A 142 -3.67 3.98 -20.00
C ASP A 142 -4.55 4.91 -19.13
N VAL A 143 -4.91 4.45 -17.92
CA VAL A 143 -5.68 5.24 -16.93
C VAL A 143 -4.85 6.43 -16.44
N LEU A 144 -3.59 6.20 -16.07
CA LEU A 144 -2.67 7.24 -15.61
C LEU A 144 -2.43 8.30 -16.70
N ALA A 145 -2.22 7.86 -17.94
CA ALA A 145 -2.04 8.78 -19.06
C ALA A 145 -3.31 9.62 -19.33
N ALA A 146 -4.50 9.05 -19.16
CA ALA A 146 -5.75 9.80 -19.24
C ALA A 146 -5.87 10.85 -18.12
N ALA A 147 -5.44 10.52 -16.91
CA ALA A 147 -5.48 11.41 -15.75
C ALA A 147 -4.51 12.60 -15.90
N HIS A 148 -3.24 12.37 -16.20
CA HIS A 148 -2.27 13.44 -16.46
C HIS A 148 -2.72 14.39 -17.58
N LYS A 149 -3.40 13.85 -18.60
CA LYS A 149 -4.03 14.65 -19.67
C LYS A 149 -5.14 15.57 -19.16
N SER A 150 -5.98 15.08 -18.24
CA SER A 150 -7.05 15.88 -17.61
C SER A 150 -6.46 16.96 -16.69
N MET A 151 -5.44 16.58 -15.90
CA MET A 151 -4.65 17.50 -15.08
C MET A 151 -3.84 18.52 -15.90
N GLY A 152 -3.61 18.27 -17.19
CA GLY A 152 -2.82 19.14 -18.05
C GLY A 152 -1.34 19.21 -17.63
N THR A 153 -0.80 18.09 -17.15
CA THR A 153 0.61 17.97 -16.73
C THR A 153 1.54 18.34 -17.89
N LEU A 154 2.48 19.25 -17.67
CA LEU A 154 3.33 19.82 -18.74
C LEU A 154 4.42 18.85 -19.22
N PHE A 155 5.08 18.19 -18.28
CA PHE A 155 6.21 17.30 -18.52
C PHE A 155 6.36 16.29 -17.38
N SER A 156 7.17 15.26 -17.61
CA SER A 156 7.76 14.39 -16.59
C SER A 156 9.23 14.16 -16.91
N VAL A 157 10.04 13.86 -15.88
CA VAL A 157 11.44 13.48 -16.01
C VAL A 157 11.51 11.95 -16.01
N PRO A 158 12.07 11.29 -17.04
CA PRO A 158 12.07 9.83 -17.09
C PRO A 158 12.82 9.20 -15.91
N GLY A 159 12.12 8.42 -15.09
CA GLY A 159 12.70 7.52 -14.09
C GLY A 159 13.05 6.14 -14.66
N SER A 160 13.57 5.25 -13.83
CA SER A 160 13.89 3.87 -14.23
C SER A 160 12.62 3.03 -14.42
N ARG A 161 11.62 3.22 -13.56
CA ARG A 161 10.35 2.48 -13.62
C ARG A 161 9.54 2.91 -14.84
N ASP A 162 9.56 4.20 -15.18
CA ASP A 162 8.94 4.73 -16.41
C ASP A 162 9.42 4.03 -17.69
N LEU A 163 10.64 3.50 -17.68
CA LEU A 163 11.32 2.89 -18.82
C LEU A 163 11.33 1.35 -18.77
N ALA A 164 10.75 0.72 -17.73
CA ALA A 164 10.82 -0.73 -17.49
C ALA A 164 10.12 -1.60 -18.57
N LEU A 165 9.13 -1.06 -19.29
CA LEU A 165 8.53 -1.68 -20.49
C LEU A 165 9.12 -1.17 -21.83
N GLY A 166 10.25 -0.47 -21.77
CA GLY A 166 11.03 0.03 -22.91
C GLY A 166 10.67 1.45 -23.36
N VAL A 167 11.64 2.09 -24.02
CA VAL A 167 11.57 3.50 -24.47
C VAL A 167 10.36 3.79 -25.37
N ASP A 168 10.05 2.91 -26.32
CA ASP A 168 8.93 3.13 -27.25
C ASP A 168 7.57 3.19 -26.52
N PHE A 169 7.38 2.38 -25.47
CA PHE A 169 6.18 2.43 -24.62
C PHE A 169 6.12 3.71 -23.78
N TYR A 170 7.23 4.10 -23.15
CA TYR A 170 7.32 5.36 -22.42
C TYR A 170 6.91 6.56 -23.31
N LEU A 171 7.48 6.65 -24.51
CA LEU A 171 7.19 7.73 -25.46
C LEU A 171 5.73 7.70 -25.97
N GLU A 172 5.13 6.51 -26.13
CA GLU A 172 3.70 6.36 -26.41
C GLU A 172 2.85 6.98 -25.30
N LYS A 173 3.13 6.64 -24.03
CA LYS A 173 2.33 7.10 -22.89
C LYS A 173 2.52 8.57 -22.58
N MET A 174 3.73 9.11 -22.72
CA MET A 174 3.97 10.56 -22.68
C MET A 174 3.13 11.31 -23.72
N ASN A 175 3.09 10.82 -24.97
CA ASN A 175 2.25 11.41 -26.02
C ASN A 175 0.75 11.24 -25.77
N GLN A 176 0.31 10.11 -25.20
CA GLN A 176 -1.09 9.87 -24.81
C GLN A 176 -1.55 10.85 -23.73
N ALA A 177 -0.69 11.07 -22.72
CA ALA A 177 -0.89 12.04 -21.64
C ALA A 177 -0.80 13.51 -22.13
N GLY A 178 -0.16 13.75 -23.27
CA GLY A 178 0.11 15.10 -23.77
C GLY A 178 1.31 15.78 -23.08
N MET A 179 2.12 15.00 -22.38
CA MET A 179 3.30 15.43 -21.63
C MET A 179 4.55 15.39 -22.49
N MET A 180 5.50 16.26 -22.16
CA MET A 180 6.84 16.27 -22.75
C MET A 180 7.85 15.50 -21.88
N PRO A 181 8.71 14.63 -22.42
CA PRO A 181 9.85 14.12 -21.68
C PRO A 181 10.88 15.24 -21.48
N LEU A 182 11.23 15.53 -20.23
CA LEU A 182 12.23 16.52 -19.84
C LEU A 182 13.47 15.81 -19.29
N SER A 183 14.60 15.91 -19.99
CA SER A 183 15.88 15.43 -19.48
C SER A 183 17.04 16.12 -20.20
N ALA A 184 18.01 16.62 -19.44
CA ALA A 184 19.25 17.20 -19.95
C ALA A 184 20.36 16.17 -20.15
N ASN A 185 20.20 14.94 -19.65
CA ASN A 185 21.27 13.93 -19.63
C ASN A 185 20.91 12.57 -20.23
N LEU A 186 19.67 12.34 -20.66
CA LEU A 186 19.28 11.11 -21.36
C LEU A 186 19.15 11.30 -22.88
N GLN A 187 19.46 10.24 -23.62
CA GLN A 187 19.05 9.99 -25.00
C GLN A 187 18.16 8.74 -24.99
N LEU A 188 16.94 8.85 -25.49
CA LEU A 188 15.92 7.81 -25.45
C LEU A 188 15.69 7.27 -26.87
N HIS A 189 16.36 6.18 -27.23
CA HIS A 189 16.37 5.62 -28.58
C HIS A 189 16.75 6.70 -29.62
N GLU A 190 15.93 6.94 -30.65
CA GLU A 190 16.15 8.04 -31.61
C GLU A 190 15.71 9.43 -31.08
N THR A 191 15.08 9.51 -29.91
CA THR A 191 14.52 10.73 -29.32
C THR A 191 15.47 11.36 -28.31
N THR A 192 15.94 12.59 -28.59
CA THR A 192 16.57 13.44 -27.57
C THR A 192 15.48 14.24 -26.84
N PRO A 193 15.26 14.04 -25.52
CA PRO A 193 14.37 14.88 -24.72
C PRO A 193 14.81 16.34 -24.72
N LYS A 194 13.94 17.26 -24.28
CA LYS A 194 14.40 18.63 -24.03
C LYS A 194 15.18 18.68 -22.73
N ALA A 195 16.34 19.36 -22.76
CA ALA A 195 17.12 19.61 -21.55
C ALA A 195 16.43 20.56 -20.57
N THR A 196 15.72 21.56 -21.10
CA THR A 196 15.05 22.60 -20.31
C THR A 196 13.64 22.90 -20.81
N HIS A 197 12.80 23.36 -19.90
CA HIS A 197 11.49 23.92 -20.20
C HIS A 197 11.32 25.26 -19.47
N ILE A 198 10.54 26.17 -20.02
CA ILE A 198 10.23 27.46 -19.40
C ILE A 198 8.72 27.61 -19.46
N ALA A 199 8.09 27.85 -18.32
CA ALA A 199 6.65 28.06 -18.21
C ALA A 199 6.34 29.41 -17.56
N GLU A 200 5.19 29.97 -17.94
CA GLU A 200 4.65 31.20 -17.34
C GLU A 200 3.75 30.82 -16.16
N LEU A 201 4.23 31.04 -14.94
CA LEU A 201 3.49 30.87 -13.69
C LEU A 201 2.83 32.22 -13.35
N GLY A 202 1.78 32.55 -14.10
CA GLY A 202 1.20 33.89 -14.11
C GLY A 202 2.18 34.91 -14.69
N ALA A 203 2.64 35.85 -13.86
CA ALA A 203 3.67 36.82 -14.24
C ALA A 203 5.11 36.31 -14.09
N TRP A 204 5.34 35.20 -13.38
CA TRP A 204 6.67 34.59 -13.21
C TRP A 204 7.06 33.76 -14.43
N LYS A 205 8.34 33.78 -14.79
CA LYS A 205 8.96 32.77 -15.68
C LYS A 205 9.73 31.78 -14.83
N VAL A 206 9.31 30.52 -14.88
CA VAL A 206 10.00 29.44 -14.16
C VAL A 206 10.74 28.57 -15.17
N GLY A 207 12.06 28.45 -14.98
CA GLY A 207 12.92 27.54 -15.73
C GLY A 207 12.97 26.17 -15.04
N PHE A 208 12.74 25.10 -15.80
CA PHE A 208 12.80 23.72 -15.33
C PHE A 208 13.95 22.98 -16.04
N ILE A 209 14.70 22.19 -15.29
CA ILE A 209 15.73 21.28 -15.77
C ILE A 209 15.38 19.88 -15.30
N GLY A 210 15.37 18.89 -16.19
CA GLY A 210 15.18 17.48 -15.83
C GLY A 210 16.51 16.74 -15.82
N LEU A 211 16.78 15.91 -14.81
CA LEU A 211 17.95 15.03 -14.75
C LEU A 211 17.59 13.67 -14.15
N THR A 212 18.26 12.62 -14.62
CA THR A 212 18.12 11.25 -14.13
C THR A 212 19.50 10.70 -13.77
N GLN A 213 19.68 10.21 -12.56
CA GLN A 213 20.95 9.63 -12.10
C GLN A 213 21.35 8.46 -13.00
N PRO A 214 22.51 8.50 -13.70
CA PRO A 214 22.83 7.51 -14.74
C PRO A 214 22.78 6.05 -14.28
N ALA A 215 23.11 5.78 -13.02
CA ALA A 215 23.11 4.44 -12.43
C ALA A 215 21.71 3.78 -12.39
N LEU A 216 20.62 4.55 -12.46
CA LEU A 216 19.25 4.03 -12.49
C LEU A 216 18.85 3.48 -13.86
N VAL A 217 19.52 3.92 -14.93
CA VAL A 217 19.10 3.65 -16.32
C VAL A 217 20.20 3.07 -17.22
N GLU A 218 21.44 2.95 -16.73
CA GLU A 218 22.58 2.46 -17.52
C GLU A 218 22.45 1.01 -18.04
N THR A 219 21.52 0.23 -17.48
CA THR A 219 21.22 -1.15 -17.88
C THR A 219 20.04 -1.27 -18.84
N ILE A 220 19.26 -0.19 -19.05
CA ILE A 220 18.03 -0.21 -19.84
C ILE A 220 18.35 -0.14 -21.33
N GLU A 221 17.77 -1.05 -22.13
CA GLU A 221 18.01 -1.07 -23.56
C GLU A 221 17.53 0.24 -24.22
N GLN A 222 18.29 0.74 -25.18
CA GLN A 222 18.00 1.97 -25.95
C GLN A 222 18.08 3.28 -25.13
N VAL A 223 18.56 3.26 -23.89
CA VAL A 223 18.84 4.46 -23.09
C VAL A 223 20.35 4.73 -23.06
N GLU A 224 20.77 5.95 -23.42
CA GLU A 224 22.13 6.42 -23.15
C GLU A 224 22.07 7.56 -22.14
N ALA A 225 22.75 7.42 -21.00
CA ALA A 225 22.87 8.46 -19.99
C ALA A 225 24.28 9.10 -20.02
N ARG A 226 24.34 10.43 -19.97
CA ARG A 226 25.59 11.19 -19.81
C ARG A 226 25.72 11.74 -18.38
N ASP A 227 26.93 12.21 -18.07
CA ASP A 227 27.27 12.81 -16.79
C ASP A 227 26.29 13.94 -16.41
N GLU A 228 25.70 13.80 -15.22
CA GLU A 228 24.64 14.65 -14.70
C GLU A 228 25.13 16.07 -14.35
N GLU A 229 26.34 16.24 -13.82
CA GLU A 229 26.88 17.58 -13.53
C GLU A 229 27.24 18.36 -14.81
N VAL A 230 27.80 17.68 -15.81
CA VAL A 230 28.10 18.29 -17.12
C VAL A 230 26.81 18.69 -17.80
N ALA A 231 25.80 17.82 -17.80
CA ALA A 231 24.49 18.11 -18.34
C ALA A 231 23.80 19.29 -17.62
N LEU A 232 23.88 19.36 -16.29
CA LEU A 232 23.31 20.45 -15.50
C LEU A 232 23.96 21.79 -15.83
N ARG A 233 25.29 21.86 -15.88
CA ARG A 233 26.02 23.09 -16.24
C ARG A 233 25.69 23.57 -17.65
N GLU A 234 25.51 22.66 -18.60
CA GLU A 234 25.07 22.98 -19.95
C GLU A 234 23.60 23.44 -20.00
N ALA A 235 22.71 22.86 -19.19
CA ALA A 235 21.30 23.23 -19.12
C ALA A 235 21.09 24.60 -18.47
N LEU A 236 21.79 24.89 -17.36
CA LEU A 236 21.85 26.21 -16.73
C LEU A 236 22.36 27.28 -17.72
N GLY A 237 23.37 26.94 -18.53
CA GLY A 237 23.86 27.82 -19.60
C GLY A 237 22.93 27.99 -20.81
N GLN A 238 21.86 27.21 -20.91
CA GLN A 238 20.81 27.31 -21.94
C GLN A 238 19.56 28.06 -21.45
N LEU A 239 19.33 28.12 -20.14
CA LEU A 239 18.25 28.94 -19.59
C LEU A 239 18.52 30.43 -19.86
N PRO A 240 17.51 31.20 -20.32
CA PRO A 240 17.58 32.65 -20.30
C PRO A 240 17.41 33.16 -18.87
N ASP A 241 17.41 34.49 -18.73
CA ASP A 241 16.99 35.16 -17.51
C ASP A 241 15.55 34.74 -17.13
N VAL A 242 15.41 34.04 -16.00
CA VAL A 242 14.16 33.49 -15.44
C VAL A 242 14.02 33.92 -13.98
N ASP A 243 12.80 33.96 -13.48
CA ASP A 243 12.49 34.46 -12.15
C ASP A 243 12.71 33.39 -11.05
N ALA A 244 12.64 32.11 -11.42
CA ALA A 244 13.02 30.97 -10.57
C ALA A 244 13.52 29.79 -11.42
N THR A 245 14.45 29.00 -10.90
CA THR A 245 14.99 27.78 -11.51
C THR A 245 14.72 26.55 -10.63
N VAL A 246 14.06 25.56 -11.23
CA VAL A 246 13.68 24.30 -10.58
C VAL A 246 14.43 23.15 -11.26
N LEU A 247 15.24 22.44 -10.50
CA LEU A 247 15.76 21.13 -10.89
C LEU A 247 14.70 20.07 -10.51
N VAL A 248 14.35 19.19 -11.45
CA VAL A 248 13.52 18.01 -11.20
C VAL A 248 14.43 16.79 -11.42
N TYR A 249 14.70 16.04 -10.34
CA TYR A 249 15.78 15.05 -10.30
C TYR A 249 15.29 13.67 -9.91
N GLN A 250 15.52 12.69 -10.79
CA GLN A 250 15.31 11.27 -10.54
C GLN A 250 16.63 10.66 -10.04
N GLY A 251 16.78 10.46 -8.73
CA GLY A 251 18.04 9.99 -8.13
C GLY A 251 18.00 9.88 -6.61
N SER A 252 19.15 9.88 -5.94
CA SER A 252 19.21 9.94 -4.47
C SER A 252 19.24 11.38 -3.93
N PRO A 253 18.69 11.65 -2.72
CA PRO A 253 18.78 12.97 -2.08
C PRO A 253 20.23 13.47 -1.91
N ASP A 254 21.16 12.60 -1.54
CA ASP A 254 22.59 12.93 -1.41
C ASP A 254 23.18 13.51 -2.71
N ARG A 255 22.83 12.94 -3.88
CA ARG A 255 23.29 13.46 -5.18
C ARG A 255 22.51 14.69 -5.61
N ALA A 256 21.25 14.83 -5.16
CA ALA A 256 20.48 16.05 -5.33
C ALA A 256 21.14 17.24 -4.62
N GLU A 257 21.64 17.06 -3.39
CA GLU A 257 22.42 18.06 -2.63
C GLU A 257 23.72 18.43 -3.37
N GLU A 258 24.49 17.44 -3.84
CA GLU A 258 25.73 17.68 -4.58
C GLU A 258 25.51 18.41 -5.92
N LEU A 259 24.37 18.18 -6.59
CA LEU A 259 23.96 18.90 -7.79
C LEU A 259 23.40 20.30 -7.49
N ALA A 260 22.67 20.47 -6.39
CA ALA A 260 22.13 21.75 -5.93
C ALA A 260 23.23 22.77 -5.62
N ALA A 261 24.36 22.32 -5.08
CA ALA A 261 25.54 23.15 -4.83
C ALA A 261 26.18 23.76 -6.11
N LEU A 262 25.64 23.47 -7.30
CA LEU A 262 25.95 24.15 -8.55
C LEU A 262 25.05 25.39 -8.70
N ALA A 263 25.67 26.58 -8.62
CA ALA A 263 24.98 27.86 -8.59
C ALA A 263 23.92 28.06 -9.70
N GLY A 264 22.74 28.56 -9.31
CA GLY A 264 21.65 28.94 -10.20
C GLY A 264 20.39 28.08 -10.13
N ILE A 265 20.24 27.27 -9.07
CA ILE A 265 19.04 26.49 -8.76
C ILE A 265 18.43 27.10 -7.50
N ASP A 266 17.10 27.33 -7.49
CA ASP A 266 16.37 27.80 -6.30
C ASP A 266 15.67 26.62 -5.60
N PHE A 267 15.15 25.66 -6.38
CA PHE A 267 14.40 24.51 -5.88
C PHE A 267 14.84 23.21 -6.55
N VAL A 268 14.86 22.13 -5.77
CA VAL A 268 15.01 20.76 -6.26
C VAL A 268 13.74 19.98 -5.92
N ILE A 269 13.09 19.39 -6.92
CA ILE A 269 11.99 18.44 -6.74
C ILE A 269 12.57 17.04 -6.89
N GLN A 270 12.55 16.27 -5.80
CA GLN A 270 13.06 14.90 -5.77
C GLN A 270 12.02 13.91 -6.33
N GLY A 271 12.41 13.16 -7.34
CA GLY A 271 11.80 11.89 -7.73
C GLY A 271 12.73 10.72 -7.44
N HIS A 272 12.24 9.51 -7.73
CA HIS A 272 12.85 8.22 -7.38
C HIS A 272 12.95 7.96 -5.86
N ASP A 273 12.01 7.17 -5.33
CA ASP A 273 11.85 6.83 -3.90
C ASP A 273 12.08 8.01 -2.92
N PRO A 274 11.36 9.14 -3.08
CA PRO A 274 11.45 10.29 -2.17
C PRO A 274 10.97 9.95 -0.76
N GLU A 275 11.43 10.71 0.24
CA GLU A 275 11.01 10.56 1.63
C GLU A 275 9.74 11.38 1.94
N LYS A 276 8.99 10.97 2.98
CA LYS A 276 7.83 11.75 3.46
C LYS A 276 8.33 12.97 4.24
N ARG A 277 8.59 14.09 3.56
CA ARG A 277 9.00 15.36 4.17
C ARG A 277 7.94 16.45 4.00
N VAL A 278 7.26 16.79 5.12
CA VAL A 278 6.16 17.78 5.18
C VAL A 278 6.64 19.23 4.94
N ASP A 279 7.95 19.46 5.08
CA ASP A 279 8.60 20.75 4.98
C ASP A 279 9.73 20.74 3.95
N ALA A 280 10.03 21.92 3.41
CA ALA A 280 11.14 22.10 2.49
C ALA A 280 12.47 22.02 3.27
N VAL A 281 13.48 21.40 2.67
CA VAL A 281 14.78 21.22 3.31
C VAL A 281 15.82 22.08 2.61
N ALA A 282 16.43 23.03 3.33
CA ALA A 282 17.53 23.82 2.81
C ALA A 282 18.75 22.89 2.56
N LEU A 283 19.15 22.76 1.30
CA LEU A 283 20.33 21.98 0.87
C LEU A 283 21.61 22.81 1.01
N ASP A 284 21.51 24.08 0.61
CA ASP A 284 22.48 25.11 0.96
C ASP A 284 21.74 26.37 1.47
N GLY A 285 22.41 27.52 1.50
CA GLY A 285 21.81 28.76 2.03
C GLY A 285 20.69 29.33 1.17
N ASP A 286 20.65 28.99 -0.12
CA ASP A 286 19.78 29.62 -1.12
C ASP A 286 18.92 28.60 -1.90
N THR A 287 19.17 27.28 -1.75
CA THR A 287 18.52 26.19 -2.50
C THR A 287 17.72 25.23 -1.61
N PHE A 288 16.50 24.86 -2.04
CA PHE A 288 15.57 24.04 -1.23
C PHE A 288 15.13 22.74 -1.92
N LEU A 289 15.24 21.61 -1.22
CA LEU A 289 14.65 20.32 -1.60
C LEU A 289 13.17 20.26 -1.23
N LEU A 290 12.37 19.78 -2.18
CA LEU A 290 10.93 19.56 -2.09
C LEU A 290 10.64 18.12 -2.51
N GLU A 291 9.84 17.39 -1.74
CA GLU A 291 9.56 15.96 -1.97
C GLU A 291 8.04 15.73 -1.90
N ALA A 292 7.45 15.08 -2.90
CA ALA A 292 6.00 14.79 -2.93
C ALA A 292 5.65 13.33 -2.61
N TYR A 293 6.54 12.65 -1.87
CA TYR A 293 6.46 11.24 -1.50
C TYR A 293 6.03 10.36 -2.70
N ASP A 294 5.26 9.29 -2.49
CA ASP A 294 4.94 8.32 -3.54
C ASP A 294 3.46 7.88 -3.59
N GLN A 295 3.15 7.06 -4.60
CA GLN A 295 1.83 6.46 -4.90
C GLN A 295 0.70 7.48 -5.10
N GLY A 296 1.03 8.77 -5.26
CA GLY A 296 0.04 9.85 -5.32
C GLY A 296 -0.66 10.15 -3.99
N ARG A 297 -0.15 9.63 -2.86
CA ARG A 297 -0.72 9.88 -1.53
C ARG A 297 -0.74 11.36 -1.14
N TYR A 298 0.14 12.15 -1.75
CA TYR A 298 0.30 13.59 -1.53
C TYR A 298 0.46 14.31 -2.87
N VAL A 299 0.06 15.58 -2.91
CA VAL A 299 0.40 16.50 -4.02
C VAL A 299 1.25 17.63 -3.44
N GLY A 300 2.43 17.84 -4.03
CA GLY A 300 3.29 18.97 -3.67
C GLY A 300 2.72 20.27 -4.24
N ARG A 301 2.63 21.32 -3.41
CA ARG A 301 2.21 22.68 -3.80
C ARG A 301 3.32 23.68 -3.46
N LEU A 302 3.93 24.29 -4.48
CA LEU A 302 4.93 25.35 -4.33
C LEU A 302 4.36 26.70 -4.79
N LYS A 303 4.26 27.68 -3.89
CA LYS A 303 3.80 29.05 -4.16
C LYS A 303 4.98 30.03 -4.08
N LEU A 304 5.05 30.98 -5.03
CA LEU A 304 6.14 31.96 -5.12
C LEU A 304 5.66 33.39 -4.84
N TYR A 305 6.46 34.16 -4.10
CA TYR A 305 6.18 35.53 -3.66
C TYR A 305 7.37 36.47 -3.92
N GLY A 306 7.06 37.75 -4.14
CA GLY A 306 8.09 38.78 -4.33
C GLY A 306 8.72 38.83 -5.72
N LEU A 307 7.93 38.68 -6.80
CA LEU A 307 8.41 38.71 -8.20
C LEU A 307 9.35 39.89 -8.51
N GLU A 308 8.98 41.09 -8.06
CA GLU A 308 9.73 42.35 -8.27
C GLU A 308 10.91 42.52 -7.29
N ALA A 309 11.19 41.55 -6.43
CA ALA A 309 12.28 41.59 -5.46
C ALA A 309 13.52 40.84 -5.96
N GLU A 310 14.69 41.29 -5.49
CA GLU A 310 16.00 40.67 -5.73
C GLU A 310 16.44 39.88 -4.48
N GLY A 311 17.25 38.83 -4.68
CA GLY A 311 17.80 37.99 -3.61
C GLY A 311 17.47 36.51 -3.79
N ALA A 312 17.93 35.68 -2.85
CA ALA A 312 17.49 34.28 -2.74
C ALA A 312 16.06 34.19 -2.20
N PHE A 313 15.46 33.00 -2.31
CA PHE A 313 14.15 32.72 -1.74
C PHE A 313 14.25 32.38 -0.24
N GLU A 314 13.37 32.94 0.58
CA GLU A 314 13.19 32.54 1.98
C GLU A 314 11.95 31.65 2.14
N ASP A 315 12.01 30.56 2.92
CA ASP A 315 10.81 29.76 3.26
C ASP A 315 9.92 30.56 4.22
N ALA A 316 8.72 30.90 3.77
CA ALA A 316 7.75 31.65 4.56
C ALA A 316 7.29 30.91 5.83
N ARG A 317 7.52 29.59 5.95
CA ARG A 317 7.24 28.78 7.15
C ARG A 317 8.42 28.64 8.12
N SER A 318 9.63 29.06 7.72
CA SER A 318 10.89 28.80 8.43
C SER A 318 10.87 29.19 9.91
N VAL A 319 10.23 30.32 10.25
CA VAL A 319 10.10 30.87 11.61
C VAL A 319 9.50 29.88 12.62
N SER A 320 8.69 28.92 12.16
CA SER A 320 8.05 27.90 13.00
C SER A 320 8.46 26.46 12.68
N ALA A 321 9.44 26.22 11.79
CA ALA A 321 9.81 24.87 11.36
C ALA A 321 10.27 23.99 12.54
N GLU A 322 11.16 24.50 13.39
CA GLU A 322 11.61 23.80 14.60
C GLU A 322 10.46 23.52 15.60
N GLU A 323 9.50 24.45 15.72
CA GLU A 323 8.35 24.31 16.62
C GLU A 323 7.35 23.26 16.10
N ARG A 324 7.08 23.25 14.80
CA ARG A 324 6.20 22.27 14.14
C ARG A 324 6.81 20.87 14.20
N GLU A 325 8.10 20.73 13.95
CA GLU A 325 8.79 19.44 14.04
C GLU A 325 8.82 18.91 15.49
N ALA A 326 9.07 19.79 16.46
CA ALA A 326 8.98 19.44 17.89
C ALA A 326 7.54 19.05 18.33
N LEU A 327 6.50 19.52 17.64
CA LEU A 327 5.12 19.06 17.86
C LEU A 327 4.85 17.71 17.19
N ARG A 328 5.29 17.49 15.93
CA ARG A 328 5.15 16.19 15.24
C ARG A 328 5.82 15.06 16.00
N THR A 329 7.09 15.25 16.39
CA THR A 329 7.83 14.31 17.27
C THR A 329 7.08 14.02 18.58
N GLN A 330 6.36 15.00 19.14
CA GLN A 330 5.54 14.79 20.35
C GLN A 330 4.22 14.05 20.06
N ILE A 331 3.59 14.28 18.90
CA ILE A 331 2.38 13.59 18.47
C ILE A 331 2.70 12.11 18.28
N GLU A 332 3.66 11.77 17.42
CA GLU A 332 4.11 10.38 17.18
C GLU A 332 4.48 9.68 18.49
N HIS A 333 5.22 10.34 19.37
CA HIS A 333 5.59 9.75 20.65
C HIS A 333 4.37 9.44 21.53
N VAL A 334 3.34 10.30 21.56
CA VAL A 334 2.14 10.04 22.37
C VAL A 334 1.21 9.04 21.69
N GLU A 335 1.08 9.07 20.38
CA GLU A 335 0.32 8.08 19.60
C GLU A 335 0.93 6.68 19.74
N GLY A 336 2.26 6.53 19.61
CA GLY A 336 2.94 5.28 19.91
C GLY A 336 2.71 4.79 21.35
N ASN A 337 2.55 5.70 22.33
CA ASN A 337 2.15 5.32 23.69
C ASN A 337 0.67 4.91 23.80
N ILE A 338 -0.23 5.46 22.97
CA ILE A 338 -1.63 5.01 22.87
C ILE A 338 -1.67 3.62 22.26
N SER A 339 -1.05 3.42 21.09
CA SER A 339 -0.95 2.11 20.45
C SER A 339 -0.42 1.06 21.43
N LEU A 340 0.73 1.33 22.09
CA LEU A 340 1.32 0.46 23.13
C LEU A 340 0.42 0.18 24.34
N LEU A 341 -0.50 1.11 24.69
CA LEU A 341 -1.47 0.92 25.75
C LEU A 341 -2.64 0.04 25.27
N ASP A 342 -3.11 0.26 24.06
CA ASP A 342 -4.22 -0.46 23.43
C ASP A 342 -3.87 -1.94 23.23
N VAL A 343 -2.61 -2.25 22.87
CA VAL A 343 -2.07 -3.63 22.87
C VAL A 343 -2.23 -4.31 24.23
N ARG A 344 -2.12 -3.56 25.32
CA ARG A 344 -2.16 -4.10 26.69
C ARG A 344 -3.58 -4.22 27.24
N THR A 345 -4.51 -3.39 26.76
CA THR A 345 -5.89 -3.35 27.22
C THR A 345 -6.86 -4.05 26.27
N GLY A 346 -6.43 -4.47 25.08
CA GLY A 346 -7.32 -5.03 24.06
C GLY A 346 -8.25 -3.96 23.48
N GLY A 347 -7.78 -2.71 23.39
CA GLY A 347 -8.58 -1.57 22.96
C GLY A 347 -9.56 -1.02 24.01
N GLU A 348 -9.58 -1.52 25.26
CA GLU A 348 -10.47 -0.96 26.29
C GLU A 348 -10.14 0.53 26.59
N GLU A 349 -11.19 1.35 26.63
CA GLU A 349 -11.11 2.79 26.90
C GLU A 349 -10.78 3.08 28.38
N THR A 350 -9.49 3.13 28.70
CA THR A 350 -9.01 3.38 30.06
C THR A 350 -8.87 4.88 30.39
N PRO A 351 -8.93 5.29 31.67
CA PRO A 351 -8.64 6.68 32.07
C PRO A 351 -7.22 7.17 31.74
N LEU A 352 -6.30 6.28 31.35
CA LEU A 352 -4.99 6.64 30.81
C LEU A 352 -5.06 6.88 29.31
N ARG A 353 -5.72 5.98 28.55
CA ARG A 353 -5.95 6.11 27.10
C ARG A 353 -6.60 7.45 26.79
N LYS A 354 -7.75 7.74 27.41
CA LYS A 354 -8.44 9.03 27.25
C LYS A 354 -7.54 10.25 27.46
N ARG A 355 -6.64 10.24 28.45
CA ARG A 355 -5.73 11.38 28.72
C ARG A 355 -4.60 11.49 27.71
N LEU A 356 -4.17 10.38 27.13
CA LEU A 356 -3.20 10.38 26.05
C LEU A 356 -3.88 10.88 24.76
N GLN A 357 -5.12 10.45 24.49
CA GLN A 357 -5.93 10.94 23.37
C GLN A 357 -6.16 12.46 23.48
N GLU A 358 -6.70 12.95 24.61
CA GLU A 358 -6.88 14.38 24.89
C GLU A 358 -5.58 15.20 24.73
N ARG A 359 -4.40 14.56 24.91
CA ARG A 359 -3.09 15.18 24.67
C ARG A 359 -2.71 15.17 23.19
N VAL A 360 -2.94 14.07 22.46
CA VAL A 360 -2.73 14.00 21.00
C VAL A 360 -3.60 15.02 20.30
N ASP A 361 -4.89 15.06 20.62
CA ASP A 361 -5.86 15.98 20.04
C ASP A 361 -5.40 17.44 20.22
N GLY A 362 -5.00 17.81 21.45
CA GLY A 362 -4.48 19.15 21.74
C GLY A 362 -3.13 19.49 21.08
N LEU A 363 -2.27 18.49 20.85
CA LEU A 363 -1.03 18.69 20.08
C LEU A 363 -1.32 18.85 18.58
N LYS A 364 -2.26 18.07 18.03
CA LYS A 364 -2.73 18.17 16.64
C LYS A 364 -3.43 19.51 16.39
N GLU A 365 -4.27 19.98 17.32
CA GLU A 365 -4.89 21.32 17.24
C GLU A 365 -3.84 22.45 17.20
N GLU A 366 -2.78 22.34 18.02
CA GLU A 366 -1.70 23.33 18.07
C GLU A 366 -0.82 23.29 16.82
N LEU A 367 -0.46 22.10 16.32
CA LEU A 367 0.26 21.92 15.06
C LEU A 367 -0.55 22.51 13.89
N ALA A 368 -1.82 22.13 13.76
CA ALA A 368 -2.73 22.68 12.77
C ALA A 368 -3.00 24.19 12.95
N ARG A 369 -2.76 24.77 14.13
CA ARG A 369 -2.83 26.23 14.34
C ARG A 369 -1.58 26.91 13.79
N LEU A 370 -0.39 26.36 14.04
CA LEU A 370 0.86 26.87 13.47
C LEU A 370 0.85 26.75 11.93
N GLU A 371 0.48 25.59 11.41
CA GLU A 371 0.43 25.31 9.97
C GLU A 371 -0.59 26.18 9.21
N ARG A 372 -1.62 26.71 9.87
CA ARG A 372 -2.59 27.64 9.25
C ARG A 372 -2.27 29.12 9.38
N GLN A 373 -1.30 29.52 10.20
CA GLN A 373 -1.12 30.94 10.58
C GLN A 373 0.35 31.42 10.63
N GLY A 374 1.33 30.52 10.68
CA GLY A 374 2.75 30.83 10.81
C GLY A 374 3.44 31.11 9.48
N PHE A 375 2.97 32.11 8.73
CA PHE A 375 3.58 32.54 7.46
C PHE A 375 4.14 33.96 7.56
N GLU A 376 5.46 34.11 7.39
CA GLU A 376 6.10 35.41 7.25
C GLU A 376 6.54 35.60 5.79
N ILE A 377 5.89 36.53 5.07
CA ILE A 377 6.32 36.95 3.74
C ILE A 377 7.06 38.28 3.90
N PRO A 378 8.34 38.38 3.52
CA PRO A 378 9.10 39.62 3.60
C PRO A 378 8.44 40.76 2.82
N GLU A 379 8.38 41.97 3.40
CA GLU A 379 7.99 43.18 2.66
C GLU A 379 9.00 43.53 1.54
N GLN A 380 10.23 43.03 1.67
CA GLN A 380 11.35 43.20 0.75
C GLN A 380 12.13 41.87 0.72
N GLY A 381 12.14 41.19 -0.42
CA GLY A 381 12.77 39.87 -0.60
C GLY A 381 11.90 38.94 -1.42
N ARG A 382 12.47 37.82 -1.87
CA ARG A 382 11.72 36.71 -2.48
C ARG A 382 11.40 35.70 -1.39
N ALA A 383 10.23 35.08 -1.48
CA ALA A 383 9.85 34.02 -0.56
C ALA A 383 9.03 32.95 -1.26
N PHE A 384 8.98 31.76 -0.67
CA PHE A 384 8.16 30.66 -1.14
C PHE A 384 7.35 30.05 0.00
N LEU A 385 6.31 29.32 -0.38
CA LEU A 385 5.57 28.44 0.51
C LEU A 385 5.42 27.10 -0.22
N PHE A 386 6.15 26.09 0.26
CA PHE A 386 5.89 24.71 -0.08
C PHE A 386 4.81 24.13 0.85
N GLU A 387 4.18 23.03 0.45
CA GLU A 387 3.16 22.31 1.20
C GLU A 387 3.01 20.91 0.59
N LEU A 388 2.81 19.89 1.42
CA LEU A 388 2.22 18.64 0.98
C LEU A 388 0.74 18.64 1.31
N VAL A 389 -0.08 18.36 0.30
CA VAL A 389 -1.52 18.20 0.47
C VAL A 389 -1.83 16.71 0.42
N ASP A 390 -2.20 16.16 1.57
CA ASP A 390 -2.63 14.78 1.74
C ASP A 390 -3.89 14.52 0.90
N MET A 391 -3.88 13.47 0.07
CA MET A 391 -5.00 13.11 -0.80
C MET A 391 -6.03 12.27 -0.04
N GLU A 392 -6.60 12.84 1.03
CA GLU A 392 -7.53 12.19 1.95
C GLU A 392 -8.88 11.83 1.31
N PRO A 393 -9.56 10.75 1.77
CA PRO A 393 -10.97 10.52 1.46
C PRO A 393 -11.82 11.75 1.81
N GLY A 394 -12.74 12.11 0.91
CA GLY A 394 -13.63 13.28 1.06
C GLY A 394 -13.39 14.37 0.03
N TYR A 395 -12.21 14.45 -0.59
CA TYR A 395 -12.09 15.19 -1.85
C TYR A 395 -12.98 14.55 -2.92
N ARG A 396 -13.56 15.40 -3.79
CA ARG A 396 -14.32 14.99 -4.96
C ARG A 396 -13.44 14.10 -5.86
N LEU A 397 -14.05 13.12 -6.55
CA LEU A 397 -13.39 12.32 -7.60
C LEU A 397 -13.69 12.90 -8.99
N ASP A 398 -12.84 12.62 -9.98
CA ASP A 398 -13.09 12.97 -11.38
C ASP A 398 -13.86 11.82 -12.07
N ASP A 399 -15.14 12.04 -12.38
CA ASP A 399 -16.06 11.04 -12.97
C ASP A 399 -15.46 10.29 -14.19
N ALA A 400 -14.60 10.93 -14.99
CA ALA A 400 -14.04 10.33 -16.19
C ALA A 400 -12.84 9.43 -15.88
N ILE A 401 -12.01 9.80 -14.90
CA ILE A 401 -10.87 9.01 -14.45
C ILE A 401 -11.30 7.89 -13.51
N GLU A 402 -12.27 8.15 -12.62
CA GLU A 402 -12.94 7.15 -11.80
C GLU A 402 -13.52 6.04 -12.70
N LYS A 403 -14.28 6.43 -13.73
CA LYS A 403 -14.79 5.48 -14.71
C LYS A 403 -13.69 4.70 -15.44
N ALA A 404 -12.59 5.36 -15.82
CA ALA A 404 -11.48 4.67 -16.50
C ALA A 404 -10.81 3.63 -15.60
N ARG A 405 -10.69 3.92 -14.29
CA ARG A 405 -10.21 2.99 -13.27
C ARG A 405 -11.19 1.83 -13.05
N GLU A 406 -12.49 2.10 -12.93
CA GLU A 406 -13.52 1.06 -12.83
C GLU A 406 -13.54 0.12 -14.04
N ASP A 407 -13.46 0.68 -15.26
CA ASP A 407 -13.40 -0.10 -16.50
C ASP A 407 -12.14 -0.97 -16.56
N TYR A 408 -10.98 -0.45 -16.10
CA TYR A 408 -9.73 -1.23 -15.95
C TYR A 408 -9.89 -2.38 -14.94
N ASN A 409 -10.44 -2.11 -13.75
CA ASN A 409 -10.65 -3.12 -12.71
C ASN A 409 -11.61 -4.22 -13.16
N ALA A 410 -12.68 -3.87 -13.87
CA ALA A 410 -13.60 -4.84 -14.47
C ALA A 410 -12.94 -5.71 -15.56
N ASP A 411 -11.91 -5.18 -16.25
CA ASP A 411 -11.16 -5.89 -17.29
C ASP A 411 -10.01 -6.75 -16.76
N LEU A 412 -9.58 -6.61 -15.49
CA LEU A 412 -8.46 -7.38 -14.90
C LEU A 412 -8.60 -8.90 -15.11
N ALA A 413 -9.79 -9.43 -14.83
CA ALA A 413 -10.08 -10.85 -15.02
C ALA A 413 -9.91 -11.30 -16.48
N ARG A 414 -10.21 -10.43 -17.45
CA ARG A 414 -10.03 -10.69 -18.89
C ARG A 414 -8.56 -10.55 -19.30
N LEU A 415 -7.89 -9.48 -18.86
CA LEU A 415 -6.48 -9.19 -19.15
C LEU A 415 -5.57 -10.34 -18.69
N ASN A 416 -5.85 -10.88 -17.50
CA ASN A 416 -5.00 -11.86 -16.86
C ASN A 416 -5.44 -13.32 -17.10
N ALA A 417 -6.68 -13.59 -17.55
CA ALA A 417 -7.10 -14.95 -17.93
C ALA A 417 -6.43 -15.47 -19.21
N ASP A 418 -6.02 -14.58 -20.11
CA ASP A 418 -5.28 -14.94 -21.34
C ASP A 418 -3.78 -15.20 -21.08
N VAL A 419 -3.29 -14.95 -19.85
CA VAL A 419 -1.91 -15.15 -19.43
C VAL A 419 -1.73 -16.54 -18.83
N GLU A 420 -1.16 -17.49 -19.58
CA GLU A 420 -0.90 -18.83 -19.07
C GLU A 420 0.22 -18.83 -18.02
N ARG A 421 -0.13 -19.09 -16.76
CA ARG A 421 0.81 -19.30 -15.66
C ARG A 421 0.91 -20.77 -15.27
N GLU A 422 2.13 -21.26 -15.06
CA GLU A 422 2.38 -22.58 -14.46
C GLU A 422 2.67 -22.46 -12.97
N VAL A 423 2.22 -23.44 -12.18
CA VAL A 423 2.61 -23.54 -10.77
C VAL A 423 4.09 -23.89 -10.70
N VAL A 424 4.87 -23.15 -9.91
CA VAL A 424 6.30 -23.39 -9.76
C VAL A 424 6.54 -24.85 -9.29
N PRO A 425 7.35 -25.64 -10.02
CA PRO A 425 7.50 -27.06 -9.74
C PRO A 425 8.25 -27.31 -8.42
N VAL A 426 7.83 -28.33 -7.69
CA VAL A 426 8.47 -28.77 -6.45
C VAL A 426 9.61 -29.74 -6.79
N GLU A 427 10.84 -29.44 -6.35
CA GLU A 427 11.96 -30.38 -6.50
C GLU A 427 11.75 -31.66 -5.67
N GLU A 428 12.34 -32.78 -6.13
CA GLU A 428 12.18 -34.07 -5.46
C GLU A 428 12.66 -34.02 -4.00
N GLY A 429 11.73 -34.23 -3.07
CA GLY A 429 12.00 -34.24 -1.63
C GLY A 429 11.83 -32.90 -0.91
N GLN A 430 11.54 -31.80 -1.61
CA GLN A 430 11.22 -30.52 -0.96
C GLN A 430 9.79 -30.50 -0.37
N PRO A 431 9.53 -29.69 0.67
CA PRO A 431 8.17 -29.45 1.14
C PRO A 431 7.38 -28.60 0.13
N PHE A 432 6.06 -28.66 0.19
CA PHE A 432 5.15 -27.88 -0.65
C PHE A 432 3.82 -27.63 0.06
N TYR A 433 3.06 -26.64 -0.41
CA TYR A 433 1.80 -26.23 0.19
C TYR A 433 0.69 -27.24 -0.07
N ILE A 434 -0.12 -27.54 0.94
CA ILE A 434 -1.19 -28.55 0.91
C ILE A 434 -2.59 -27.98 1.20
N GLY A 435 -2.69 -26.70 1.56
CA GLY A 435 -3.93 -25.99 1.83
C GLY A 435 -4.46 -26.24 3.25
N THR A 436 -5.11 -25.21 3.81
CA THR A 436 -5.68 -25.19 5.17
C THR A 436 -6.59 -26.38 5.46
N ALA A 437 -7.35 -26.86 4.47
CA ALA A 437 -8.22 -28.02 4.58
C ALA A 437 -7.48 -29.32 4.98
N GLN A 438 -6.22 -29.50 4.59
CA GLN A 438 -5.41 -30.65 5.01
C GLN A 438 -4.87 -30.50 6.44
N CYS A 439 -4.63 -29.27 6.91
CA CYS A 439 -4.28 -29.00 8.32
C CYS A 439 -5.48 -29.29 9.24
N ALA A 440 -6.68 -28.93 8.81
CA ALA A 440 -7.94 -29.09 9.55
C ALA A 440 -8.25 -30.55 9.94
N THR A 441 -7.73 -31.56 9.22
CA THR A 441 -7.98 -32.98 9.54
C THR A 441 -7.38 -33.40 10.89
N CYS A 442 -6.35 -32.67 11.37
CA CYS A 442 -5.71 -32.91 12.67
C CYS A 442 -5.86 -31.71 13.62
N HIS A 443 -5.92 -30.48 13.11
CA HIS A 443 -5.93 -29.24 13.89
C HIS A 443 -7.30 -28.57 13.95
N VAL A 444 -8.36 -29.35 14.20
CA VAL A 444 -9.77 -28.88 14.18
C VAL A 444 -9.98 -27.60 14.99
N GLN A 445 -9.48 -27.52 16.22
CA GLN A 445 -9.69 -26.33 17.07
C GLN A 445 -9.01 -25.07 16.52
N ALA A 446 -7.80 -25.20 15.96
CA ALA A 446 -7.10 -24.06 15.36
C ALA A 446 -7.74 -23.61 14.04
N HIS A 447 -8.27 -24.55 13.27
CA HIS A 447 -9.04 -24.27 12.06
C HIS A 447 -10.35 -23.52 12.33
N GLU A 448 -11.12 -23.94 13.35
CA GLU A 448 -12.34 -23.21 13.73
C GLU A 448 -12.03 -21.82 14.32
N PHE A 449 -10.87 -21.62 14.95
CA PHE A 449 -10.39 -20.29 15.32
C PHE A 449 -10.05 -19.45 14.08
N TRP A 450 -9.23 -19.98 13.16
CA TRP A 450 -8.78 -19.29 11.94
C TRP A 450 -9.95 -18.80 11.07
N LYS A 451 -11.04 -19.57 10.95
CA LYS A 451 -12.25 -19.14 10.23
C LYS A 451 -12.86 -17.82 10.72
N GLY A 452 -12.60 -17.44 11.97
CA GLY A 452 -13.09 -16.21 12.59
C GLY A 452 -12.15 -15.02 12.46
N THR A 453 -11.06 -15.12 11.68
CA THR A 453 -10.11 -14.02 11.45
C THR A 453 -10.18 -13.52 10.01
N ASP A 454 -9.84 -12.25 9.79
CA ASP A 454 -9.92 -11.61 8.46
C ASP A 454 -9.07 -12.34 7.41
N HIS A 455 -7.97 -12.96 7.86
CA HIS A 455 -7.13 -13.84 7.04
C HIS A 455 -7.90 -14.98 6.35
N ALA A 456 -9.01 -15.48 6.93
CA ALA A 456 -9.85 -16.51 6.31
C ALA A 456 -10.83 -15.98 5.26
N ALA A 457 -11.02 -14.66 5.18
CA ALA A 457 -11.86 -13.96 4.21
C ALA A 457 -11.05 -13.14 3.19
N ALA A 458 -9.71 -13.22 3.20
CA ALA A 458 -8.84 -12.33 2.43
C ALA A 458 -9.17 -12.25 0.93
N VAL A 459 -9.51 -13.35 0.24
CA VAL A 459 -9.85 -13.26 -1.20
C VAL A 459 -11.16 -12.50 -1.43
N ALA A 460 -12.13 -12.60 -0.51
CA ALA A 460 -13.42 -11.92 -0.64
C ALA A 460 -13.28 -10.39 -0.64
N THR A 461 -12.34 -9.82 0.14
CA THR A 461 -12.09 -8.37 0.15
C THR A 461 -11.54 -7.86 -1.19
N LEU A 462 -10.88 -8.73 -1.96
CA LEU A 462 -10.50 -8.43 -3.34
C LEU A 462 -11.67 -8.61 -4.31
N GLU A 463 -12.52 -9.63 -4.14
CA GLU A 463 -13.71 -9.84 -4.98
C GLU A 463 -14.68 -8.64 -4.89
N GLU A 464 -14.91 -8.11 -3.69
CA GLU A 464 -15.74 -6.92 -3.43
C GLU A 464 -15.26 -5.67 -4.18
N ARG A 465 -13.95 -5.57 -4.47
CA ARG A 465 -13.31 -4.46 -5.18
C ARG A 465 -12.97 -4.75 -6.64
N ASN A 466 -13.37 -5.91 -7.18
CA ASN A 466 -12.95 -6.43 -8.49
C ASN A 466 -11.41 -6.62 -8.64
N LYS A 467 -10.70 -6.81 -7.53
CA LYS A 467 -9.24 -6.98 -7.44
C LYS A 467 -8.76 -8.43 -7.33
N ALA A 468 -9.67 -9.41 -7.33
CA ALA A 468 -9.31 -10.83 -7.18
C ALA A 468 -8.40 -11.39 -8.30
N PHE A 469 -8.27 -10.64 -9.41
CA PHE A 469 -7.34 -10.93 -10.50
C PHE A 469 -6.18 -9.93 -10.62
N ASP A 470 -6.07 -8.94 -9.73
CA ASP A 470 -4.99 -7.96 -9.73
C ASP A 470 -3.69 -8.61 -9.23
N GLN A 471 -2.64 -8.58 -10.07
CA GLN A 471 -1.38 -9.25 -9.79
C GLN A 471 -0.59 -8.61 -8.64
N SER A 472 -0.74 -7.30 -8.38
CA SER A 472 -0.12 -6.63 -7.23
C SER A 472 -0.87 -6.94 -5.92
N CYS A 473 -2.18 -7.24 -5.96
CA CYS A 473 -2.98 -7.48 -4.76
C CYS A 473 -3.04 -8.96 -4.34
N ILE A 474 -3.24 -9.87 -5.29
CA ILE A 474 -3.62 -11.27 -4.99
C ILE A 474 -2.57 -12.01 -4.15
N GLY A 475 -1.28 -11.68 -4.30
CA GLY A 475 -0.18 -12.40 -3.66
C GLY A 475 -0.22 -12.40 -2.12
N CYS A 476 -0.72 -11.31 -1.52
CA CYS A 476 -0.90 -11.22 -0.06
C CYS A 476 -2.18 -11.93 0.44
N HIS A 477 -3.08 -12.33 -0.46
CA HIS A 477 -4.42 -12.83 -0.12
C HIS A 477 -4.58 -14.35 -0.34
N VAL A 478 -3.50 -15.05 -0.71
CA VAL A 478 -3.48 -16.50 -0.97
C VAL A 478 -2.29 -17.19 -0.30
N VAL A 479 -2.32 -18.51 -0.22
CA VAL A 479 -1.22 -19.31 0.33
C VAL A 479 -0.12 -19.52 -0.72
N GLY A 480 1.11 -19.14 -0.38
CA GLY A 480 2.32 -19.47 -1.14
C GLY A 480 2.31 -18.92 -2.57
N TRP A 481 2.03 -17.63 -2.72
CA TRP A 481 2.06 -16.98 -4.03
C TRP A 481 3.42 -17.14 -4.70
N GLU A 482 3.43 -17.73 -5.90
CA GLU A 482 4.62 -18.01 -6.73
C GLU A 482 5.70 -18.92 -6.12
N GLU A 483 5.45 -19.47 -4.94
CA GLU A 483 6.34 -20.41 -4.28
C GLU A 483 6.21 -21.84 -4.84
N PRO A 484 7.22 -22.72 -4.68
CA PRO A 484 7.17 -24.10 -5.17
C PRO A 484 5.96 -24.90 -4.66
N GLY A 485 5.10 -25.32 -5.60
CA GLY A 485 3.85 -25.99 -5.29
C GLY A 485 2.85 -25.13 -4.51
N GLY A 486 2.97 -23.81 -4.58
CA GLY A 486 2.04 -22.83 -4.04
C GLY A 486 0.96 -22.45 -5.05
N SER A 487 0.55 -21.18 -5.04
CA SER A 487 -0.50 -20.63 -5.90
C SER A 487 0.08 -19.70 -6.97
N VAL A 488 -0.57 -19.63 -8.12
CA VAL A 488 -0.36 -18.61 -9.16
C VAL A 488 -1.71 -18.19 -9.71
N LEU A 489 -1.77 -17.09 -10.47
CA LEU A 489 -3.04 -16.59 -11.00
C LEU A 489 -3.77 -17.66 -11.82
N GLY A 490 -5.07 -17.82 -11.58
CA GLY A 490 -5.90 -18.86 -12.20
C GLY A 490 -5.64 -20.31 -11.72
N LYS A 491 -4.64 -20.55 -10.85
CA LYS A 491 -4.31 -21.88 -10.28
C LYS A 491 -4.13 -21.80 -8.76
N ILE A 492 -5.14 -21.29 -8.07
CA ILE A 492 -5.23 -21.26 -6.60
C ILE A 492 -5.79 -22.59 -6.05
N THR A 493 -6.70 -23.24 -6.80
CA THR A 493 -7.30 -24.53 -6.44
C THR A 493 -7.00 -25.56 -7.54
N TYR A 494 -6.34 -26.67 -7.20
CA TYR A 494 -5.94 -27.72 -8.17
C TYR A 494 -5.66 -29.08 -7.49
N GLU A 495 -5.70 -30.18 -8.25
CA GLU A 495 -5.41 -31.52 -7.72
C GLU A 495 -3.91 -31.72 -7.42
N ALA A 496 -3.62 -32.34 -6.27
CA ALA A 496 -2.27 -32.72 -5.85
C ALA A 496 -2.24 -34.14 -5.28
N GLU A 497 -1.08 -34.80 -5.30
CA GLU A 497 -0.85 -36.08 -4.60
C GLU A 497 0.04 -35.90 -3.38
N LEU A 498 -0.31 -36.55 -2.27
CA LEU A 498 0.57 -36.66 -1.10
C LEU A 498 0.34 -37.97 -0.35
N GLY A 499 1.39 -38.78 -0.27
CA GLY A 499 1.36 -40.09 0.41
C GLY A 499 0.54 -41.14 -0.34
N GLY A 500 0.45 -41.06 -1.67
CA GLY A 500 -0.38 -41.94 -2.52
C GLY A 500 -1.88 -41.68 -2.38
N THR A 501 -2.26 -40.47 -1.95
CA THR A 501 -3.64 -39.98 -1.91
C THR A 501 -3.72 -38.70 -2.72
N THR A 502 -4.59 -38.69 -3.73
CA THR A 502 -4.96 -37.48 -4.48
C THR A 502 -5.97 -36.66 -3.68
N PHE A 503 -5.83 -35.34 -3.70
CA PHE A 503 -6.73 -34.40 -3.06
C PHE A 503 -6.76 -33.07 -3.81
N THR A 504 -7.90 -32.40 -3.78
CA THR A 504 -8.01 -30.99 -4.19
C THR A 504 -7.24 -30.14 -3.19
N LYS A 505 -6.14 -29.53 -3.64
CA LYS A 505 -5.43 -28.49 -2.91
C LYS A 505 -6.20 -27.19 -3.11
N ASP A 506 -6.46 -26.49 -2.01
CA ASP A 506 -7.09 -25.18 -2.01
C ASP A 506 -6.20 -24.21 -1.24
N LEU A 507 -5.75 -23.17 -1.94
CA LEU A 507 -4.81 -22.15 -1.44
C LEU A 507 -5.46 -20.76 -1.33
N ASN A 508 -6.79 -20.68 -1.43
CA ASN A 508 -7.52 -19.43 -1.19
C ASN A 508 -7.34 -18.94 0.25
N ASN A 509 -7.31 -17.62 0.40
CA ASN A 509 -7.18 -16.90 1.66
C ASN A 509 -5.80 -17.07 2.34
N VAL A 510 -5.52 -16.27 3.37
CA VAL A 510 -4.27 -16.36 4.15
C VAL A 510 -4.37 -17.55 5.11
N GLY A 511 -4.02 -18.72 4.60
CA GLY A 511 -4.16 -20.01 5.29
C GLY A 511 -3.08 -20.31 6.33
N CYS A 512 -3.19 -21.49 6.97
CA CYS A 512 -2.25 -21.92 8.02
C CYS A 512 -0.78 -21.90 7.55
N GLU A 513 -0.54 -22.27 6.29
CA GLU A 513 0.81 -22.40 5.73
C GLU A 513 1.46 -21.05 5.38
N SER A 514 0.69 -19.95 5.30
CA SER A 514 1.25 -18.61 5.12
C SER A 514 2.12 -18.21 6.33
N CYS A 515 1.72 -18.60 7.55
CA CYS A 515 2.51 -18.37 8.77
C CYS A 515 3.41 -19.56 9.14
N HIS A 516 2.94 -20.79 8.95
CA HIS A 516 3.63 -22.01 9.41
C HIS A 516 4.56 -22.66 8.37
N GLY A 517 4.55 -22.17 7.13
CA GLY A 517 5.27 -22.74 6.00
C GLY A 517 4.60 -23.99 5.40
N PRO A 518 5.16 -24.53 4.30
CA PRO A 518 4.60 -25.65 3.56
C PRO A 518 4.55 -26.96 4.37
N GLY A 519 3.35 -27.52 4.52
CA GLY A 519 3.03 -28.61 5.44
C GLY A 519 3.08 -30.02 4.87
N SER A 520 3.45 -30.24 3.60
CA SER A 520 3.41 -31.58 2.99
C SER A 520 4.25 -32.62 3.74
N GLN A 521 5.46 -32.27 4.17
CA GLN A 521 6.32 -33.14 4.97
C GLN A 521 5.77 -33.35 6.39
N HIS A 522 5.20 -32.31 7.00
CA HIS A 522 4.53 -32.41 8.30
C HIS A 522 3.36 -33.42 8.25
N ARG A 523 2.52 -33.38 7.21
CA ARG A 523 1.41 -34.34 7.04
C ARG A 523 1.89 -35.80 6.87
N LEU A 524 3.08 -36.02 6.33
CA LEU A 524 3.67 -37.37 6.21
C LEU A 524 4.36 -37.85 7.49
N GLN A 525 5.02 -36.95 8.22
CA GLN A 525 5.74 -37.26 9.46
C GLN A 525 5.47 -36.17 10.51
N PRO A 526 4.27 -36.14 11.12
CA PRO A 526 3.86 -35.01 11.95
C PRO A 526 4.62 -34.95 13.28
N LEU A 527 5.04 -36.10 13.80
CA LEU A 527 5.74 -36.23 15.08
C LEU A 527 6.99 -37.11 14.91
N ASP A 528 8.04 -36.78 15.66
CA ASP A 528 9.17 -37.69 15.87
C ASP A 528 8.89 -38.77 16.94
N ALA A 529 9.88 -39.62 17.21
CA ALA A 529 9.80 -40.69 18.21
C ALA A 529 9.65 -40.19 19.66
N SER A 530 9.85 -38.89 19.94
CA SER A 530 9.60 -38.26 21.24
C SER A 530 8.20 -37.66 21.36
N GLY A 531 7.43 -37.60 20.26
CA GLY A 531 6.16 -36.88 20.19
C GLY A 531 6.34 -35.37 19.97
N THR A 532 7.51 -34.91 19.53
CA THR A 532 7.74 -33.51 19.17
C THR A 532 7.33 -33.29 17.71
N PRO A 533 6.59 -32.21 17.37
CA PRO A 533 6.24 -31.94 15.98
C PRO A 533 7.45 -31.58 15.12
N GLN A 534 7.48 -32.08 13.88
CA GLN A 534 8.59 -31.93 12.92
C GLN A 534 8.12 -31.30 11.61
N HIS A 535 9.06 -30.79 10.80
CA HIS A 535 8.83 -30.30 9.42
C HIS A 535 7.77 -29.20 9.27
N ILE A 536 7.59 -28.35 10.30
CA ILE A 536 6.66 -27.21 10.28
C ILE A 536 7.16 -26.09 11.21
N LEU A 537 6.94 -24.81 10.86
CA LEU A 537 7.30 -23.68 11.72
C LEU A 537 6.27 -23.52 12.84
N ARG A 538 6.47 -24.23 13.95
CA ARG A 538 5.54 -24.22 15.11
C ARG A 538 5.29 -22.85 15.74
N LYS A 539 6.26 -21.95 15.64
CA LYS A 539 6.19 -20.59 16.18
C LYS A 539 6.62 -19.63 15.07
N PRO A 540 5.67 -19.13 14.26
CA PRO A 540 5.94 -18.06 13.31
C PRO A 540 6.53 -16.87 14.05
N THR A 541 7.48 -16.20 13.41
CA THR A 541 8.09 -14.96 13.89
C THR A 541 7.60 -13.79 13.05
N GLU A 542 8.04 -12.58 13.37
CA GLU A 542 7.66 -11.35 12.67
C GLU A 542 7.94 -11.42 11.16
N GLU A 543 9.04 -12.07 10.78
CA GLU A 543 9.44 -12.29 9.38
C GLU A 543 8.40 -13.09 8.57
N ALA A 544 7.55 -13.90 9.21
CA ALA A 544 6.47 -14.63 8.53
C ALA A 544 5.21 -13.76 8.27
N CYS A 545 5.14 -12.58 8.89
CA CYS A 545 4.07 -11.59 8.67
C CYS A 545 4.54 -10.48 7.72
N ALA A 546 5.82 -10.11 7.80
CA ALA A 546 6.46 -9.05 7.01
C ALA A 546 6.60 -9.36 5.50
N SER A 547 6.13 -10.52 5.03
CA SER A 547 5.93 -10.79 3.60
C SER A 547 4.74 -10.04 3.00
N CYS A 548 3.75 -9.69 3.83
CA CYS A 548 2.53 -8.97 3.43
C CYS A 548 2.38 -7.66 4.23
N HIS A 549 2.69 -7.69 5.53
CA HIS A 549 2.70 -6.51 6.39
C HIS A 549 4.02 -5.74 6.26
N VAL A 550 4.17 -5.07 5.13
CA VAL A 550 5.25 -4.10 4.87
C VAL A 550 4.77 -2.67 5.11
N GLU A 551 5.70 -1.73 5.32
CA GLU A 551 5.42 -0.29 5.51
C GLU A 551 4.46 0.29 4.46
N GLU A 552 4.58 -0.19 3.21
CA GLU A 552 3.78 0.25 2.06
C GLU A 552 2.28 -0.11 2.18
N HIS A 553 1.97 -1.27 2.76
CA HIS A 553 0.61 -1.85 2.80
C HIS A 553 0.00 -1.87 4.21
N SER A 554 0.83 -1.74 5.23
CA SER A 554 0.49 -1.90 6.64
C SER A 554 1.46 -1.10 7.54
N PRO A 555 1.59 0.24 7.37
CA PRO A 555 2.54 1.07 8.13
C PRO A 555 2.34 1.00 9.65
N GLY A 556 1.10 0.76 10.10
CA GLY A 556 0.76 0.52 11.51
C GLY A 556 1.02 -0.92 12.01
N PHE A 557 1.89 -1.70 11.37
CA PHE A 557 2.14 -3.09 11.77
C PHE A 557 2.95 -3.19 13.08
N ASP A 558 2.42 -3.91 14.06
CA ASP A 558 3.15 -4.36 15.26
C ASP A 558 2.89 -5.85 15.46
N PHE A 559 3.94 -6.67 15.33
CA PHE A 559 3.82 -8.13 15.47
C PHE A 559 3.20 -8.55 16.81
N GLY A 560 3.48 -7.84 17.91
CA GLY A 560 2.97 -8.11 19.25
C GLY A 560 1.47 -7.79 19.43
N VAL A 561 0.90 -6.95 18.57
CA VAL A 561 -0.54 -6.70 18.39
C VAL A 561 -1.16 -7.75 17.48
N TYR A 562 -0.72 -7.80 16.22
CA TYR A 562 -1.39 -8.51 15.14
C TYR A 562 -1.43 -10.02 15.41
N VAL A 563 -0.37 -10.59 16.01
CA VAL A 563 -0.35 -12.01 16.39
C VAL A 563 -1.48 -12.39 17.37
N ARG A 564 -2.05 -11.44 18.14
CA ARG A 564 -3.14 -11.70 19.08
C ARG A 564 -4.52 -11.73 18.41
N GLN A 565 -4.66 -11.10 17.26
CA GLN A 565 -5.89 -11.19 16.46
C GLN A 565 -5.98 -12.58 15.80
N ILE A 566 -4.83 -13.16 15.44
CA ILE A 566 -4.72 -14.49 14.83
C ILE A 566 -4.40 -15.65 15.81
N THR A 567 -4.44 -15.41 17.13
CA THR A 567 -4.23 -16.46 18.15
C THR A 567 -5.19 -16.36 19.34
N GLY A 568 -5.63 -17.51 19.87
CA GLY A 568 -6.64 -17.57 20.93
C GLY A 568 -6.87 -18.98 21.49
N GLU A 569 -8.06 -19.24 22.04
CA GLU A 569 -8.41 -20.59 22.49
C GLU A 569 -8.45 -21.55 21.28
N GLY A 570 -7.82 -22.72 21.41
CA GLY A 570 -7.62 -23.65 20.29
C GLY A 570 -6.43 -23.34 19.37
N HIS A 571 -5.96 -22.07 19.33
CA HIS A 571 -4.80 -21.63 18.55
C HIS A 571 -3.88 -20.68 19.35
N SER A 572 -3.38 -21.13 20.51
CA SER A 572 -2.67 -20.24 21.44
C SER A 572 -1.19 -20.03 21.09
N TYR A 573 -0.73 -18.77 21.04
CA TYR A 573 0.70 -18.45 20.93
C TYR A 573 1.43 -18.75 22.26
N SER A 574 1.99 -19.95 22.40
CA SER A 574 2.65 -20.38 23.64
C SER A 574 4.01 -19.68 23.83
N GLY A 575 3.99 -18.57 24.55
CA GLY A 575 5.17 -17.78 24.92
C GLY A 575 5.16 -16.40 24.29
N ALA A 576 4.58 -15.44 25.02
CA ALA A 576 4.87 -14.03 24.86
C ALA A 576 6.39 -13.77 24.98
N PRO A 577 6.92 -12.67 24.40
CA PRO A 577 8.31 -12.25 24.61
C PRO A 577 8.67 -12.07 26.10
#